data_AF-A0A1G4Y7V1-F1
#
_entry.id   AF-A0A1G4Y7V1-F1
#
_cell.length_a   1.000
_cell.length_b   1.000
_cell.length_c   1.000
_cell.angle_alpha   90.00
_cell.angle_beta   90.00
_cell.angle_gamma   90.00
#
_symmetry.space_group_name_H-M   'P 1'
#
loop_
_entity.id
_entity.type
_entity.pdbx_description
1 polymer ?
#
loop_
_entity_poly.entity_id
_entity_poly.type
_entity_poly.pdbx_seq_one_letter_code
_entity_poly.pdbx_strand_id
1 'polypeptide(L)'
;MSGGLEAVLSSNTDWLLDLPNYQKDLIDQLSRTRGWAETAEAWLQAASPNTAPFGVMAGARIFYQKVLDEVHDLLCSRDKYDEERRTLAKEYGAGKITFTAGVTSYIAPALGADPTMLAPVVAIVLTIVGQASLRAWCELHSENRAQREGGYSA
;
A
#
# COMPACT_ATOMS: atom_id res chain seq x y z
N MET A 1 7.58 -7.70 -19.92
CA MET A 1 8.45 -6.60 -19.47
C MET A 1 8.16 -6.25 -18.00
N SER A 2 8.10 -7.24 -17.10
CA SER A 2 7.76 -7.02 -15.68
C SER A 2 9.00 -6.94 -14.75
N GLY A 3 10.21 -7.17 -15.28
CA GLY A 3 11.41 -7.36 -14.45
C GLY A 3 11.95 -6.10 -13.75
N GLY A 4 11.60 -4.90 -14.22
CA GLY A 4 12.07 -3.66 -13.58
C GLY A 4 11.50 -3.46 -12.18
N LEU A 5 10.16 -3.53 -12.05
CA LEU A 5 9.44 -3.36 -10.78
C LEU A 5 9.73 -4.49 -9.79
N GLU A 6 9.88 -5.71 -10.30
CA GLU A 6 10.21 -6.86 -9.47
C GLU A 6 11.62 -6.73 -8.87
N ALA A 7 12.60 -6.25 -9.65
CA ALA A 7 13.94 -5.95 -9.14
C ALA A 7 13.90 -4.88 -8.04
N VAL A 8 13.05 -3.85 -8.18
CA VAL A 8 12.86 -2.79 -7.18
C VAL A 8 12.42 -3.32 -5.83
N LEU A 9 11.34 -4.09 -5.86
CA LEU A 9 10.64 -4.54 -4.66
C LEU A 9 11.38 -5.68 -3.98
N SER A 10 12.07 -6.52 -4.75
CA SER A 10 12.89 -7.61 -4.19
C SER A 10 14.20 -7.13 -3.57
N SER A 11 14.80 -6.03 -4.04
CA SER A 11 16.04 -5.49 -3.46
C SER A 11 15.82 -4.70 -2.17
N ASN A 12 14.57 -4.48 -1.75
CA ASN A 12 14.24 -3.62 -0.61
C ASN A 12 13.11 -4.21 0.23
N THR A 13 13.40 -4.55 1.48
CA THR A 13 12.41 -5.10 2.42
C THR A 13 11.95 -4.13 3.48
N ASP A 14 12.62 -2.99 3.61
CA ASP A 14 12.26 -1.92 4.56
C ASP A 14 12.00 -0.63 3.79
N TRP A 15 10.73 -0.29 3.66
CA TRP A 15 10.25 0.90 2.96
C TRP A 15 9.85 2.04 3.92
N LEU A 16 10.02 1.83 5.23
CA LEU A 16 9.60 2.77 6.27
C LEU A 16 10.65 3.83 6.59
N LEU A 17 11.92 3.58 6.25
CA LEU A 17 13.08 4.42 6.62
C LEU A 17 12.95 5.89 6.23
N ASP A 18 12.16 6.17 5.20
CA ASP A 18 12.10 7.46 4.54
C ASP A 18 10.88 8.31 4.95
N LEU A 19 10.04 7.79 5.84
CA LEU A 19 8.98 8.59 6.44
C LEU A 19 9.57 9.61 7.44
N PRO A 20 8.94 10.78 7.65
CA PRO A 20 9.24 11.68 8.75
C PRO A 20 9.37 10.93 10.08
N ASN A 21 10.33 11.31 10.92
CA ASN A 21 10.63 10.58 12.17
C ASN A 21 9.39 10.32 13.03
N TYR A 22 8.50 11.31 13.16
CA TYR A 22 7.23 11.13 13.88
C TYR A 22 6.36 9.99 13.32
N GLN A 23 6.26 9.85 11.99
CA GLN A 23 5.50 8.77 11.37
C GLN A 23 6.18 7.42 11.60
N LYS A 24 7.52 7.36 11.51
CA LYS A 24 8.29 6.14 11.81
C LYS A 24 8.12 5.71 13.25
N ASP A 25 8.21 6.63 14.20
CA ASP A 25 8.09 6.35 15.63
C ASP A 25 6.70 5.80 15.97
N LEU A 26 5.65 6.35 15.37
CA LEU A 26 4.29 5.84 15.53
C LEU A 26 4.10 4.46 14.91
N ILE A 27 4.61 4.24 13.69
CA ILE A 27 4.52 2.94 13.01
C ILE A 27 5.29 1.88 13.79
N ASP A 28 6.49 2.20 14.30
CA ASP A 28 7.29 1.31 15.14
C ASP A 28 6.54 0.94 16.43
N GLN A 29 5.89 1.92 17.08
CA GLN A 29 5.07 1.64 18.26
C GLN A 29 3.89 0.71 17.95
N LEU A 30 3.21 0.94 16.82
CA LEU A 30 2.07 0.14 16.40
C LEU A 30 2.48 -1.30 16.01
N SER A 31 3.60 -1.46 15.29
CA SER A 31 4.08 -2.75 14.79
C SER A 31 4.64 -3.67 15.87
N ARG A 32 5.07 -3.15 17.02
CA ARG A 32 5.56 -3.96 18.15
C ARG A 32 4.55 -4.98 18.69
N THR A 33 3.26 -4.74 18.48
CA THR A 33 2.17 -5.60 19.00
C THR A 33 1.25 -6.11 17.91
N ARG A 34 1.56 -5.85 16.64
CA ARG A 34 0.66 -6.04 15.50
C ARG A 34 1.42 -6.50 14.26
N GLY A 35 0.75 -7.22 13.37
CA GLY A 35 1.25 -7.41 12.02
C GLY A 35 1.24 -6.11 11.22
N TRP A 36 1.89 -6.11 10.05
CA TRP A 36 1.96 -4.94 9.18
C TRP A 36 0.57 -4.49 8.69
N ALA A 37 -0.31 -5.42 8.34
CA ALA A 37 -1.66 -5.10 7.91
C ALA A 37 -2.46 -4.40 9.02
N GLU A 38 -2.43 -4.94 10.23
CA GLU A 38 -3.11 -4.36 11.40
C GLU A 38 -2.49 -3.02 11.83
N THR A 39 -1.19 -2.81 11.55
CA THR A 39 -0.50 -1.53 11.75
C THR A 39 -1.00 -0.48 10.77
N ALA A 40 -1.17 -0.83 9.49
CA ALA A 40 -1.72 0.06 8.48
C ALA A 40 -3.18 0.46 8.79
N GLU A 41 -4.01 -0.50 9.20
CA GLU A 41 -5.39 -0.22 9.64
C GLU A 41 -5.43 0.70 10.86
N ALA A 42 -4.55 0.47 11.83
CA ALA A 42 -4.44 1.33 13.03
C ALA A 42 -4.00 2.75 12.69
N TRP A 43 -3.04 2.90 11.77
CA TRP A 43 -2.61 4.20 11.28
C TRP A 43 -3.76 4.96 10.63
N LEU A 44 -4.50 4.31 9.71
CA LEU A 44 -5.66 4.89 9.04
C LEU A 44 -6.76 5.30 10.02
N GLN A 45 -6.99 4.49 11.04
CA GLN A 45 -7.94 4.81 12.10
C GLN A 45 -7.49 6.05 12.90
N ALA A 46 -6.21 6.15 13.25
CA ALA A 46 -5.67 7.27 14.03
C ALA A 46 -5.56 8.57 13.22
N ALA A 47 -5.29 8.47 11.91
CA ALA A 47 -5.19 9.61 11.00
C ALA A 47 -6.57 10.15 10.58
N SER A 48 -7.66 9.44 10.86
CA SER A 48 -9.02 9.89 10.53
C SER A 48 -9.47 11.03 11.47
N PRO A 49 -9.95 12.16 10.93
CA PRO A 49 -10.39 13.30 11.76
C PRO A 49 -11.67 13.05 12.57
N ASN A 50 -12.41 11.95 12.33
CA ASN A 50 -13.68 11.64 13.01
C ASN A 50 -13.49 10.55 14.09
N THR A 51 -13.50 10.96 15.35
CA THR A 51 -13.33 10.13 16.56
C THR A 51 -14.59 9.33 16.97
N ALA A 52 -15.29 8.68 16.02
CA ALA A 52 -16.46 7.85 16.35
C ALA A 52 -16.08 6.37 16.63
N PRO A 53 -16.45 5.80 17.79
CA PRO A 53 -15.76 4.60 18.32
C PRO A 53 -16.11 3.24 17.66
N PHE A 54 -17.17 3.13 16.83
CA PHE A 54 -17.63 1.82 16.33
C PHE A 54 -17.68 1.67 14.80
N GLY A 55 -17.69 2.76 14.03
CA GLY A 55 -17.69 2.71 12.55
C GLY A 55 -16.32 2.89 11.90
N VAL A 56 -15.38 3.51 12.60
CA VAL A 56 -14.08 3.91 12.04
C VAL A 56 -13.15 2.71 11.83
N MET A 57 -13.18 1.68 12.69
CA MET A 57 -12.35 0.49 12.48
C MET A 57 -12.80 -0.30 11.25
N ALA A 58 -14.11 -0.49 11.08
CA ALA A 58 -14.66 -1.08 9.85
C ALA A 58 -14.34 -0.20 8.62
N GLY A 59 -14.47 1.12 8.77
CA GLY A 59 -14.10 2.09 7.72
C GLY A 59 -12.62 2.06 7.35
N ALA A 60 -11.73 1.97 8.33
CA ALA A 60 -10.28 1.89 8.14
C ALA A 60 -9.88 0.59 7.47
N ARG A 61 -10.47 -0.55 7.86
CA ARG A 61 -10.28 -1.83 7.18
C ARG A 61 -10.78 -1.80 5.75
N ILE A 62 -11.99 -1.30 5.51
CA ILE A 62 -12.54 -1.15 4.14
C ILE A 62 -11.65 -0.23 3.30
N PHE A 63 -11.21 0.88 3.87
CA PHE A 63 -10.34 1.83 3.19
C PHE A 63 -8.96 1.21 2.91
N TYR A 64 -8.39 0.47 3.86
CA TYR A 64 -7.15 -0.28 3.66
C TYR A 64 -7.28 -1.29 2.52
N GLN A 65 -8.40 -2.02 2.42
CA GLN A 65 -8.66 -2.91 1.29
C GLN A 65 -8.69 -2.16 -0.05
N LYS A 66 -9.30 -0.96 -0.10
CA LYS A 66 -9.24 -0.12 -1.30
C LYS A 66 -7.82 0.31 -1.63
N VAL A 67 -7.00 0.65 -0.63
CA VAL A 67 -5.57 0.96 -0.85
C VAL A 67 -4.86 -0.25 -1.46
N LEU A 68 -5.09 -1.46 -0.93
CA LEU A 68 -4.51 -2.69 -1.48
C LEU A 68 -4.94 -2.94 -2.92
N ASP A 69 -6.23 -2.72 -3.24
CA ASP A 69 -6.77 -2.85 -4.59
C ASP A 69 -6.12 -1.86 -5.56
N GLU A 70 -5.93 -0.60 -5.16
CA GLU A 70 -5.28 0.42 -5.99
C GLU A 70 -3.78 0.16 -6.18
N VAL A 71 -3.08 -0.27 -5.14
CA VAL A 71 -1.67 -0.68 -5.24
C VAL A 71 -1.55 -1.93 -6.13
N HIS A 72 -2.51 -2.85 -6.05
CA HIS A 72 -2.53 -4.03 -6.92
C HIS A 72 -2.75 -3.65 -8.38
N ASP A 73 -3.72 -2.78 -8.66
CA ASP A 73 -3.96 -2.26 -10.01
C ASP A 73 -2.70 -1.57 -10.56
N LEU A 74 -1.95 -0.84 -9.72
CA LEU A 74 -0.72 -0.15 -10.13
C LEU A 74 0.47 -1.10 -10.39
N LEU A 75 0.70 -2.06 -9.49
CA LEU A 75 1.90 -2.90 -9.53
C LEU A 75 1.70 -4.17 -10.37
N CYS A 76 0.48 -4.72 -10.39
CA CYS A 76 0.18 -6.04 -10.94
C CYS A 76 -0.63 -6.01 -12.25
N SER A 77 -1.56 -5.06 -12.38
CA SER A 77 -2.40 -4.95 -13.59
C SER A 77 -1.69 -4.21 -14.73
N ARG A 78 -2.22 -4.31 -15.96
CA ARG A 78 -1.75 -3.57 -17.13
C ARG A 78 -2.75 -2.54 -17.64
N ASP A 79 -3.84 -2.33 -16.92
CA ASP A 79 -5.00 -1.65 -17.48
C ASP A 79 -5.07 -0.20 -16.99
N LYS A 80 -5.19 -0.01 -15.68
CA LYS A 80 -5.50 1.29 -15.07
C LYS A 80 -4.32 2.27 -15.02
N TYR A 81 -3.12 1.75 -14.84
CA TYR A 81 -1.92 2.55 -14.52
C TYR A 81 -0.70 2.22 -15.39
N ASP A 82 -0.89 1.85 -16.66
CA ASP A 82 0.24 1.38 -17.49
C ASP A 82 1.31 2.47 -17.71
N GLU A 83 0.91 3.74 -17.84
CA GLU A 83 1.84 4.86 -18.03
C GLU A 83 2.61 5.18 -16.74
N GLU A 84 1.90 5.27 -15.61
CA GLU A 84 2.45 5.50 -14.28
C GLU A 84 3.43 4.40 -13.91
N ARG A 85 3.07 3.12 -14.16
CA ARG A 85 3.96 1.99 -13.90
C ARG A 85 5.23 2.05 -14.73
N ARG A 86 5.15 2.44 -16.02
CA ARG A 86 6.34 2.63 -16.86
C ARG A 86 7.22 3.75 -16.32
N THR A 87 6.64 4.81 -15.80
CA THR A 87 7.36 5.92 -15.18
C THR A 87 8.06 5.47 -13.89
N LEU A 88 7.34 4.80 -12.98
CA LEU A 88 7.91 4.23 -11.74
C LEU A 88 9.09 3.29 -12.02
N ALA A 89 8.97 2.43 -13.04
CA ALA A 89 10.05 1.51 -13.41
C ALA A 89 11.29 2.22 -13.96
N LYS A 90 11.13 3.39 -14.60
CA LYS A 90 12.25 4.20 -15.13
C LYS A 90 12.91 5.05 -14.06
N GLU A 91 12.11 5.63 -13.16
CA GLU A 91 12.58 6.55 -12.13
C GLU A 91 13.17 5.85 -10.90
N TYR A 92 13.06 4.52 -10.83
CA TYR A 92 13.55 3.73 -9.70
C TYR A 92 15.02 3.95 -9.32
N GLY A 93 15.88 4.31 -10.28
CA GLY A 93 17.27 4.68 -9.99
C GLY A 93 17.42 5.84 -9.01
N ALA A 94 16.35 6.61 -8.75
CA ALA A 94 16.31 7.72 -7.81
C ALA A 94 16.08 7.33 -6.34
N GLY A 95 15.79 6.05 -6.02
CA GLY A 95 15.70 5.54 -4.65
C GLY A 95 14.27 5.34 -4.10
N LYS A 96 14.20 4.77 -2.89
CA LYS A 96 12.95 4.34 -2.20
C LYS A 96 11.94 5.48 -1.99
N ILE A 97 12.42 6.67 -1.62
CA ILE A 97 11.59 7.86 -1.34
C ILE A 97 10.74 8.22 -2.56
N THR A 98 11.40 8.36 -3.70
CA THR A 98 10.77 8.74 -4.96
C THR A 98 9.75 7.70 -5.39
N PHE A 99 10.06 6.41 -5.18
CA PHE A 99 9.16 5.33 -5.51
C PHE A 99 7.90 5.33 -4.62
N THR A 100 8.05 5.39 -3.29
CA THR A 100 6.91 5.47 -2.35
C THR A 100 6.06 6.72 -2.61
N ALA A 101 6.69 7.87 -2.85
CA ALA A 101 6.00 9.11 -3.16
C ALA A 101 5.24 9.02 -4.49
N GLY A 102 5.84 8.42 -5.52
CA GLY A 102 5.20 8.18 -6.82
C GLY A 102 4.00 7.25 -6.70
N VAL A 103 4.15 6.10 -6.03
CA VAL A 103 3.02 5.18 -5.78
C VAL A 103 1.89 5.91 -5.06
N THR A 104 2.22 6.67 -4.01
CA THR A 104 1.24 7.43 -3.23
C THR A 104 0.52 8.47 -4.09
N SER A 105 1.25 9.23 -4.92
CA SER A 105 0.69 10.30 -5.74
C SER A 105 -0.23 9.76 -6.85
N TYR A 106 0.06 8.57 -7.39
CA TYR A 106 -0.76 7.96 -8.44
C TYR A 106 -2.07 7.36 -7.92
N ILE A 107 -2.08 6.79 -6.70
CA ILE A 107 -3.29 6.16 -6.15
C ILE A 107 -4.17 7.12 -5.34
N ALA A 108 -3.60 8.19 -4.76
CA ALA A 108 -4.33 9.11 -3.89
C ALA A 108 -5.58 9.74 -4.53
N PRO A 109 -5.56 10.19 -5.81
CA PRO A 109 -6.75 10.72 -6.46
C PRO A 109 -7.90 9.71 -6.59
N ALA A 110 -7.58 8.44 -6.89
CA ALA A 110 -8.58 7.38 -7.02
C ALA A 110 -9.25 7.06 -5.67
N LEU A 111 -8.52 7.25 -4.57
CA LEU A 111 -8.99 7.02 -3.21
C LEU A 111 -9.68 8.24 -2.59
N GLY A 112 -9.59 9.42 -3.21
CA GLY A 112 -10.11 10.67 -2.65
C GLY A 112 -9.48 11.02 -1.30
N ALA A 113 -8.18 10.69 -1.13
CA ALA A 113 -7.50 10.77 0.15
C ALA A 113 -6.24 11.63 0.10
N ASP A 114 -5.88 12.20 1.25
CA ASP A 114 -4.71 13.05 1.38
C ASP A 114 -3.41 12.21 1.29
N PRO A 115 -2.43 12.59 0.46
CA PRO A 115 -1.17 11.86 0.31
C PRO A 115 -0.37 11.70 1.61
N THR A 116 -0.46 12.64 2.56
CA THR A 116 0.27 12.56 3.84
C THR A 116 -0.29 11.49 4.76
N MET A 117 -1.59 11.19 4.65
CA MET A 117 -2.23 10.06 5.32
C MET A 117 -1.87 8.73 4.66
N LEU A 118 -1.78 8.72 3.32
CA LEU A 118 -1.55 7.50 2.53
C LEU A 118 -0.10 7.03 2.51
N ALA A 119 0.88 7.94 2.49
CA ALA A 119 2.29 7.57 2.32
C ALA A 119 2.77 6.50 3.34
N PRO A 120 2.45 6.59 4.64
CA PRO A 120 2.75 5.54 5.62
C PRO A 120 2.14 4.18 5.29
N VAL A 121 0.87 4.18 4.84
CA VAL A 121 0.16 2.95 4.47
C VAL A 121 0.80 2.31 3.24
N VAL A 122 1.14 3.12 2.24
CA VAL A 122 1.85 2.66 1.04
C VAL A 122 3.20 2.06 1.40
N ALA A 123 3.99 2.72 2.26
CA ALA A 123 5.27 2.20 2.70
C ALA A 123 5.14 0.84 3.44
N ILE A 124 4.10 0.68 4.26
CA ILE A 124 3.80 -0.61 4.91
C ILE A 124 3.42 -1.67 3.86
N VAL A 125 2.58 -1.34 2.88
CA VAL A 125 2.21 -2.28 1.80
C VAL A 125 3.43 -2.68 0.98
N LEU A 126 4.30 -1.74 0.60
CA LEU A 126 5.53 -2.04 -0.13
C LEU A 126 6.49 -2.91 0.70
N THR A 127 6.53 -2.73 2.03
CA THR A 127 7.24 -3.62 2.96
C THR A 127 6.69 -5.05 2.91
N ILE A 128 5.37 -5.22 2.95
CA ILE A 128 4.73 -6.54 2.79
C ILE A 128 5.05 -7.15 1.43
N VAL A 129 4.98 -6.36 0.35
CA VAL A 129 5.29 -6.83 -1.02
C VAL A 129 6.76 -7.24 -1.13
N GLY A 130 7.68 -6.48 -0.55
CA GLY A 130 9.10 -6.83 -0.52
C GLY A 130 9.38 -8.13 0.25
N GLN A 131 8.65 -8.38 1.33
CA GLN A 131 8.77 -9.61 2.13
C GLN A 131 8.16 -10.84 1.42
N ALA A 132 7.05 -10.68 0.70
CA ALA A 132 6.35 -11.76 0.01
C ALA A 132 6.84 -12.00 -1.44
N SER A 133 7.64 -11.09 -1.99
CA SER A 133 7.87 -10.87 -3.44
C SER A 133 6.65 -10.29 -4.16
N LEU A 134 6.91 -9.45 -5.19
CA LEU A 134 5.86 -8.85 -6.02
C LEU A 134 4.94 -9.91 -6.62
N ARG A 135 5.51 -10.99 -7.18
CA ARG A 135 4.72 -12.01 -7.87
C ARG A 135 3.76 -12.73 -6.92
N ALA A 136 4.25 -13.22 -5.79
CA ALA A 136 3.39 -13.95 -4.85
C ALA A 136 2.31 -13.02 -4.26
N TRP A 137 2.66 -11.76 -3.99
CA TRP A 137 1.68 -10.77 -3.53
C TRP A 137 0.59 -10.51 -4.58
N CYS A 138 0.96 -10.33 -5.86
CA CYS A 138 0.00 -10.14 -6.95
C CYS A 138 -0.95 -11.34 -7.13
N GLU A 139 -0.43 -12.57 -7.06
CA GLU A 139 -1.23 -13.79 -7.17
C GLU A 139 -2.23 -13.89 -5.99
N LEU A 140 -1.74 -13.75 -4.76
CA LEU A 140 -2.57 -13.81 -3.55
C LEU A 140 -3.65 -12.72 -3.50
N HIS A 141 -3.34 -11.48 -3.91
CA HIS A 141 -4.34 -10.41 -3.94
C HIS A 141 -5.38 -10.60 -5.05
N SER A 142 -4.99 -11.15 -6.19
CA SER A 142 -5.94 -11.49 -7.26
C SER A 142 -6.96 -12.54 -6.77
N GLU A 143 -6.48 -13.57 -6.06
CA GLU A 143 -7.34 -14.60 -5.46
C GLU A 143 -8.28 -14.01 -4.40
N ASN A 144 -7.76 -13.20 -3.48
CA ASN A 144 -8.56 -12.55 -2.43
C ASN A 144 -9.63 -11.62 -3.03
N ARG A 145 -9.33 -10.91 -4.12
CA ARG A 145 -10.29 -10.06 -4.82
C ARG A 145 -11.39 -10.89 -5.49
N ALA A 146 -11.01 -11.96 -6.21
CA ALA A 146 -11.97 -12.86 -6.83
C ALA A 146 -12.92 -13.51 -5.81
N GLN A 147 -12.43 -13.87 -4.61
CA GLN A 147 -13.27 -14.40 -3.53
C GLN A 147 -14.25 -13.35 -2.97
N ARG A 148 -13.82 -12.08 -2.83
CA ARG A 148 -14.70 -10.99 -2.38
C ARG A 148 -15.83 -10.71 -3.39
N GLU A 149 -15.52 -10.79 -4.69
CA GLU A 149 -16.48 -10.56 -5.77
C GLU A 149 -17.41 -11.77 -6.00
N GLY A 150 -16.87 -12.99 -5.94
CA GLY A 150 -17.63 -14.25 -6.09
C GLY A 150 -18.46 -14.65 -4.86
N GLY A 151 -18.16 -14.09 -3.68
CA GLY A 151 -18.93 -14.30 -2.46
C GLY A 151 -20.31 -13.62 -2.44
N TYR A 152 -20.62 -12.77 -3.43
CA TYR A 152 -21.92 -12.13 -3.62
C TYR A 152 -22.84 -12.99 -4.54
N SER A 153 -22.86 -14.30 -4.32
CA SER A 153 -23.68 -15.26 -5.07
C SER A 153 -24.09 -16.46 -4.21
N ALA A 154 -24.50 -16.21 -2.97
CA ALA A 154 -25.16 -17.19 -2.10
C ALA A 154 -26.43 -16.59 -1.49
#